data_AF-A0A5B3H9F3-F1
#
_entry.id   AF-A0A5B3H9F3-F1
#
_cell.length_a   1.000
_cell.length_b   1.000
_cell.length_c   1.000
_cell.angle_alpha   90.00
_cell.angle_beta   90.00
_cell.angle_gamma   90.00
#
_symmetry.space_group_name_H-M   'P 1'
#
loop_
_entity.id
_entity.type
_entity.pdbx_description
1 polymer ?
#
loop_
_entity_poly.entity_id
_entity_poly.type
_entity_poly.pdbx_seq_one_letter_code
_entity_poly.pdbx_strand_id
1 'polypeptide(L)'
;MSKENKPLKAIDADFVSLELDRLELNEGQLDGLPANPREILETKLDLLKKDIQAYPELMKYRMLLVYPLDNGKYIIIGGNMRYRAMLDLGYKDAPCVIIPKETSIEKLKAYTILDNSGFGRWEWSMLANEWDADALAAWGLDLPMNESEIDVDSFFDKLDKEAEKDKGEKITVSIPDEYADQKEEIKSRIEATLMGEFEGIKIK
;
A
#
# COMPACT_ATOMS: atom_id res chain seq x y z
N MET A 1 29.02 14.52 -11.78
CA MET A 1 29.73 13.83 -10.68
C MET A 1 29.25 12.40 -10.68
N SER A 2 30.11 11.40 -10.92
CA SER A 2 29.69 10.00 -10.74
C SER A 2 29.47 9.76 -9.25
N LYS A 3 28.31 9.20 -8.90
CA LYS A 3 28.05 8.77 -7.53
C LYS A 3 28.92 7.53 -7.30
N GLU A 4 29.91 7.61 -6.41
CA GLU A 4 30.60 6.43 -5.94
C GLU A 4 29.58 5.50 -5.28
N ASN A 5 29.37 4.32 -5.86
CA ASN A 5 28.56 3.27 -5.25
C ASN A 5 29.29 2.75 -4.01
N LYS A 6 28.78 3.07 -2.82
CA LYS A 6 29.24 2.45 -1.58
C LYS A 6 28.57 1.09 -1.46
N PRO A 7 29.31 -0.03 -1.40
CA PRO A 7 28.70 -1.33 -1.21
C PRO A 7 28.01 -1.36 0.15
N LEU A 8 26.83 -1.98 0.20
CA LEU A 8 26.23 -2.33 1.48
C LEU A 8 27.21 -3.27 2.20
N LYS A 9 27.54 -2.99 3.47
CA LYS A 9 28.31 -3.95 4.26
C LYS A 9 27.49 -5.24 4.34
N ALA A 10 28.15 -6.39 4.15
CA ALA A 10 27.53 -7.67 4.43
C ALA A 10 27.05 -7.65 5.90
N ILE A 11 25.75 -7.90 6.08
CA ILE A 11 25.14 -8.05 7.40
C ILE A 11 24.96 -9.54 7.58
N ASP A 12 25.58 -10.10 8.61
CA ASP A 12 25.32 -11.47 9.03
C ASP A 12 23.93 -11.48 9.70
N ALA A 13 23.02 -12.28 9.15
CA ALA A 13 21.64 -12.35 9.61
C ALA A 13 21.22 -13.81 9.68
N ASP A 14 20.81 -14.24 10.87
CA ASP A 14 20.38 -15.62 11.10
C ASP A 14 18.92 -15.79 10.69
N PHE A 15 18.71 -16.53 9.60
CA PHE A 15 17.39 -16.92 9.11
C PHE A 15 16.99 -18.28 9.67
N VAL A 16 15.87 -18.34 10.38
CA VAL A 16 15.41 -19.55 11.07
C VAL A 16 13.89 -19.70 10.97
N SER A 17 13.38 -20.92 11.16
CA SER A 17 11.97 -21.12 11.51
C SER A 17 11.85 -21.32 13.02
N LEU A 18 10.99 -20.55 13.69
CA LEU A 18 10.75 -20.63 15.13
C LEU A 18 9.29 -20.99 15.39
N GLU A 19 9.06 -21.86 16.38
CA GLU A 19 7.72 -22.16 16.88
C GLU A 19 7.07 -20.89 17.43
N LEU A 20 5.78 -20.69 17.13
CA LEU A 20 5.05 -19.48 17.51
C LEU A 20 4.96 -19.29 19.03
N ASP A 21 4.96 -20.36 19.82
CA ASP A 21 4.90 -20.32 21.28
C ASP A 21 6.18 -19.77 21.94
N ARG A 22 7.30 -19.73 21.19
CA ARG A 22 8.55 -19.11 21.59
C ARG A 22 8.59 -17.61 21.29
N LEU A 23 7.60 -17.09 20.57
CA LEU A 23 7.52 -15.70 20.16
C LEU A 23 6.52 -14.93 21.05
N GLU A 24 6.90 -13.73 21.44
CA GLU A 24 6.06 -12.82 22.22
C GLU A 24 5.99 -11.47 21.52
N LEU A 25 4.81 -10.83 21.56
CA LEU A 25 4.67 -9.45 21.12
C LEU A 25 5.54 -8.53 21.99
N ASN A 26 6.06 -7.45 21.43
CA ASN A 26 6.73 -6.42 22.23
C ASN A 26 5.69 -5.59 23.02
N GLU A 27 5.48 -5.95 24.29
CA GLU A 27 4.63 -5.24 25.25
C GLU A 27 5.44 -4.40 26.25
N GLY A 28 6.74 -4.21 25.98
CA GLY A 28 7.65 -3.46 26.86
C GLY A 28 8.34 -4.32 27.94
N GLN A 29 8.39 -5.64 27.77
CA GLN A 29 9.07 -6.56 28.69
C GLN A 29 10.60 -6.44 28.72
N LEU A 30 11.22 -5.78 27.73
CA LEU A 30 12.68 -5.59 27.66
C LEU A 30 13.04 -4.21 28.21
N ASP A 31 13.95 -4.15 29.18
CA ASP A 31 14.35 -2.90 29.82
C ASP A 31 14.82 -1.86 28.80
N GLY A 32 14.28 -0.65 28.94
CA GLY A 32 14.53 0.46 28.03
C GLY A 32 13.82 0.39 26.67
N LEU A 33 13.19 -0.71 26.26
CA LEU A 33 12.42 -0.83 25.02
C LEU A 33 10.91 -0.76 25.32
N PRO A 34 10.19 0.31 24.91
CA PRO A 34 8.74 0.39 25.10
C PRO A 34 7.98 -0.58 24.18
N ALA A 35 6.71 -0.81 24.50
CA ALA A 35 5.78 -1.57 23.67
C ALA A 35 5.69 -1.02 22.23
N ASN A 36 5.37 -1.88 21.27
CA ASN A 36 5.15 -1.44 19.89
C ASN A 36 3.93 -0.49 19.85
N PRO A 37 4.09 0.76 19.37
CA PRO A 37 3.01 1.74 19.38
C PRO A 37 1.97 1.54 18.27
N ARG A 38 2.19 0.62 17.31
CA ARG A 38 1.27 0.41 16.19
C ARG A 38 0.06 -0.42 16.60
N GLU A 39 -1.11 0.12 16.37
CA GLU A 39 -2.38 -0.58 16.51
C GLU A 39 -2.59 -1.62 15.40
N ILE A 40 -3.15 -2.77 15.76
CA ILE A 40 -3.57 -3.81 14.83
C ILE A 40 -5.07 -3.63 14.57
N LEU A 41 -5.41 -3.15 13.38
CA LEU A 41 -6.81 -3.02 12.96
C LEU A 41 -7.34 -4.39 12.51
N GLU A 42 -8.43 -4.86 13.12
CA GLU A 42 -9.00 -6.18 12.83
C GLU A 42 -9.36 -6.36 11.35
N THR A 43 -9.93 -5.32 10.71
CA THR A 43 -10.26 -5.35 9.28
C THR A 43 -9.04 -5.58 8.40
N LYS A 44 -7.90 -4.97 8.73
CA LYS A 44 -6.63 -5.18 8.02
C LYS A 44 -6.01 -6.52 8.35
N LEU A 45 -6.20 -7.01 9.57
CA LEU A 45 -5.74 -8.34 9.98
C LEU A 45 -6.45 -9.43 9.18
N ASP A 46 -7.76 -9.32 8.96
CA ASP A 46 -8.54 -10.28 8.17
C ASP A 46 -8.13 -10.31 6.70
N LEU A 47 -7.82 -9.16 6.10
CA LEU A 47 -7.24 -9.11 4.75
C LEU A 47 -5.87 -9.79 4.72
N LEU A 48 -5.01 -9.52 5.70
CA LEU A 48 -3.71 -10.19 5.79
C LEU A 48 -3.84 -11.71 5.97
N LYS A 49 -4.83 -12.20 6.73
CA LYS A 49 -5.10 -13.64 6.83
C LYS A 49 -5.42 -14.25 5.46
N LYS A 50 -6.27 -13.59 4.67
CA LYS A 50 -6.59 -14.02 3.31
C LYS A 50 -5.36 -14.01 2.41
N ASP A 51 -4.53 -12.97 2.49
CA ASP A 51 -3.29 -12.88 1.72
C ASP A 51 -2.31 -14.00 2.06
N ILE A 52 -2.17 -14.35 3.36
CA ILE A 52 -1.32 -15.46 3.79
C ILE A 52 -1.82 -16.80 3.25
N GLN A 53 -3.14 -17.00 3.23
CA GLN A 53 -3.73 -18.22 2.69
C GLN A 53 -3.59 -18.31 1.16
N ALA A 54 -3.74 -17.19 0.46
CA ALA A 54 -3.63 -17.11 -0.99
C ALA A 54 -2.17 -17.20 -1.48
N TYR A 55 -1.24 -16.59 -0.74
CA TYR A 55 0.18 -16.44 -1.11
C TYR A 55 1.12 -16.83 0.06
N PRO A 56 1.08 -18.08 0.54
CA PRO A 56 1.81 -18.51 1.73
C PRO A 56 3.32 -18.33 1.62
N GLU A 57 3.88 -18.40 0.41
CA GLU A 57 5.30 -18.16 0.14
C GLU A 57 5.76 -16.75 0.50
N LEU A 58 4.86 -15.76 0.51
CA LEU A 58 5.21 -14.39 0.91
C LEU A 58 5.72 -14.31 2.34
N MET A 59 5.35 -15.25 3.22
CA MET A 59 5.89 -15.27 4.59
C MET A 59 7.39 -15.55 4.63
N LYS A 60 7.93 -16.29 3.64
CA LYS A 60 9.39 -16.52 3.53
C LYS A 60 10.16 -15.27 3.15
N TYR A 61 9.54 -14.37 2.39
CA TYR A 61 10.14 -13.09 1.98
C TYR A 61 9.84 -11.97 2.98
N ARG A 62 8.75 -12.10 3.74
CA ARG A 62 8.28 -11.16 4.75
C ARG A 62 8.33 -11.85 6.12
N MET A 63 9.55 -12.12 6.56
CA MET A 63 9.84 -12.77 7.84
C MET A 63 9.56 -11.86 9.04
N LEU A 64 9.39 -12.47 10.21
CA LEU A 64 9.32 -11.75 11.48
C LEU A 64 10.73 -11.31 11.89
N LEU A 65 10.86 -10.09 12.42
CA LEU A 65 12.11 -9.60 12.98
C LEU A 65 12.06 -9.77 14.50
N VAL A 66 12.92 -10.60 15.06
CA VAL A 66 12.82 -11.03 16.47
C VAL A 66 14.12 -10.81 17.25
N TYR A 67 14.02 -10.48 18.53
CA TYR A 67 15.17 -10.32 19.42
C TYR A 67 15.15 -11.38 20.53
N PRO A 68 16.25 -12.12 20.77
CA PRO A 68 16.30 -13.17 21.77
C PRO A 68 16.34 -12.61 23.20
N LEU A 69 15.55 -13.20 24.10
CA LEU A 69 15.57 -12.92 25.53
C LEU A 69 16.41 -13.95 26.31
N ASP A 70 16.79 -13.59 27.53
CA ASP A 70 17.55 -14.48 28.43
C ASP A 70 16.76 -15.71 28.88
N ASN A 71 15.43 -15.67 28.81
CA ASN A 71 14.54 -16.78 29.17
C ASN A 71 14.34 -17.81 28.04
N GLY A 72 15.04 -17.66 26.90
CA GLY A 72 14.96 -18.58 25.75
C GLY A 72 13.80 -18.31 24.78
N LYS A 73 12.96 -17.32 25.08
CA LYS A 73 11.94 -16.78 24.17
C LYS A 73 12.48 -15.64 23.32
N TYR A 74 11.67 -15.17 22.38
CA TYR A 74 11.98 -14.04 21.52
C TYR A 74 10.87 -13.01 21.57
N ILE A 75 11.25 -11.74 21.51
CA ILE A 75 10.30 -10.64 21.35
C ILE A 75 10.25 -10.20 19.89
N ILE A 76 9.06 -9.89 19.40
CA ILE A 76 8.84 -9.46 18.02
C ILE A 76 9.08 -7.95 17.94
N ILE A 77 10.11 -7.57 17.18
CA ILE A 77 10.45 -6.17 16.89
C ILE A 77 9.71 -5.70 15.63
N GLY A 78 9.56 -6.56 14.63
CA GLY A 78 8.88 -6.28 13.37
C GLY A 78 8.01 -7.45 12.89
N GLY A 79 6.91 -7.14 12.21
CA GLY A 79 5.95 -8.14 11.73
C GLY A 79 4.86 -8.60 12.71
N ASN A 80 4.51 -7.77 13.71
CA ASN A 80 3.49 -8.09 14.73
C ASN A 80 2.14 -8.56 14.14
N MET A 81 1.63 -7.90 13.08
CA MET A 81 0.39 -8.33 12.42
C MET A 81 0.51 -9.71 11.75
N ARG A 82 1.67 -10.02 11.15
CA ARG A 82 1.92 -11.33 10.51
C ARG A 82 1.95 -12.44 11.55
N TYR A 83 2.60 -12.21 12.69
CA TYR A 83 2.55 -13.12 13.83
C TYR A 83 1.12 -13.38 14.28
N ARG A 84 0.31 -12.32 14.46
CA ARG A 84 -1.08 -12.47 14.89
C ARG A 84 -1.92 -13.24 13.88
N ALA A 85 -1.77 -12.93 12.59
CA ALA A 85 -2.49 -13.64 11.53
C ALA A 85 -2.09 -15.12 11.47
N MET A 86 -0.80 -15.46 11.60
CA MET A 86 -0.33 -16.85 11.64
C MET A 86 -0.88 -17.60 12.86
N LEU A 87 -0.94 -16.94 14.02
CA LEU A 87 -1.53 -17.52 15.24
C LEU A 87 -3.01 -17.83 15.03
N ASP A 88 -3.79 -16.88 14.51
CA ASP A 88 -5.22 -17.04 14.26
C ASP A 88 -5.52 -18.12 13.20
N LEU A 89 -4.63 -18.27 12.21
CA LEU A 89 -4.72 -19.31 11.18
C LEU A 89 -4.23 -20.69 11.65
N GLY A 90 -3.69 -20.81 12.86
CA GLY A 90 -3.25 -22.08 13.44
C GLY A 90 -1.92 -22.61 12.90
N TYR A 91 -1.05 -21.74 12.40
CA TYR A 91 0.33 -22.13 12.06
C TYR A 91 1.10 -22.52 13.32
N LYS A 92 2.10 -23.40 13.18
CA LYS A 92 2.95 -23.84 14.30
C LYS A 92 4.24 -23.05 14.40
N ASP A 93 4.79 -22.67 13.26
CA ASP A 93 6.06 -21.99 13.15
C ASP A 93 5.98 -20.78 12.21
N ALA A 94 6.96 -19.90 12.34
CA ALA A 94 7.10 -18.70 11.51
C ALA A 94 8.56 -18.51 11.07
N PRO A 95 8.78 -18.09 9.81
CA PRO A 95 10.10 -17.72 9.35
C PRO A 95 10.52 -16.38 9.97
N CYS A 96 11.71 -16.36 10.55
CA CYS A 96 12.22 -15.27 11.37
C CYS A 96 13.65 -14.89 10.98
N VAL A 97 13.97 -13.62 11.18
CA VAL A 97 15.33 -13.08 11.22
C VAL A 97 15.66 -12.73 12.66
N ILE A 98 16.72 -13.33 13.20
CA ILE A 98 17.17 -13.05 14.56
C ILE A 98 18.05 -11.80 14.56
N ILE A 99 17.67 -10.82 15.38
CA ILE A 99 18.51 -9.66 15.67
C ILE A 99 19.63 -10.09 16.64
N PRO A 100 20.90 -9.78 16.33
CA PRO A 100 22.02 -10.12 17.21
C PRO A 100 21.87 -9.52 18.61
N LYS A 101 22.25 -10.27 19.65
CA LYS A 101 22.01 -9.94 21.06
C LYS A 101 22.75 -8.66 21.49
N GLU A 102 23.87 -8.35 20.86
CA GLU A 102 24.67 -7.14 21.02
C GLU A 102 24.03 -5.86 20.43
N THR A 103 22.89 -5.99 19.76
CA THR A 103 22.14 -4.84 19.24
C THR A 103 21.67 -3.95 20.40
N SER A 104 21.98 -2.66 20.32
CA SER A 104 21.59 -1.70 21.35
C SER A 104 20.08 -1.47 21.41
N ILE A 105 19.58 -1.14 22.60
CA ILE A 105 18.17 -0.76 22.82
C ILE A 105 17.72 0.37 21.89
N GLU A 106 18.59 1.34 21.64
CA GLU A 106 18.31 2.44 20.71
C GLU A 106 18.04 1.96 19.27
N LYS A 107 18.81 0.97 18.80
CA LYS A 107 18.57 0.35 17.50
C LYS A 107 17.27 -0.44 17.48
N LEU A 108 16.96 -1.20 18.54
CA LEU A 108 15.69 -1.94 18.63
C LEU A 108 14.47 -1.00 18.59
N LYS A 109 14.55 0.16 19.27
CA LYS A 109 13.54 1.22 19.15
C LYS A 109 13.40 1.71 17.72
N ALA A 110 14.54 2.02 17.07
CA ALA A 110 14.53 2.47 15.69
C ALA A 110 13.90 1.43 14.76
N TYR A 111 14.27 0.15 14.89
CA TYR A 111 13.71 -0.94 14.07
C TYR A 111 12.20 -1.09 14.25
N THR A 112 11.71 -0.97 15.49
CA THR A 112 10.26 -1.01 15.81
C THR A 112 9.50 0.09 15.07
N ILE A 113 10.06 1.30 14.97
CA ILE A 113 9.42 2.42 14.27
C ILE A 113 9.61 2.32 12.76
N LEU A 114 10.80 1.93 12.30
CA LEU A 114 11.14 1.88 10.87
C LEU A 114 10.43 0.74 10.12
N ASP A 115 10.16 -0.40 10.76
CA ASP A 115 9.32 -1.48 10.17
C ASP A 115 7.89 -1.00 9.88
N ASN A 116 7.44 0.03 10.60
CA ASN A 116 6.12 0.61 10.48
C ASN A 116 6.05 1.84 9.55
N SER A 117 7.19 2.41 9.17
CA SER A 117 7.27 3.68 8.43
C SER A 117 7.35 3.43 6.93
N GLY A 118 6.29 3.80 6.19
CA GLY A 118 6.31 3.79 4.73
C GLY A 118 6.99 5.03 4.17
N PHE A 119 8.00 4.88 3.31
CA PHE A 119 8.72 5.99 2.65
C PHE A 119 8.25 6.23 1.20
N GLY A 120 7.06 5.76 0.85
CA GLY A 120 6.52 5.82 -0.52
C GLY A 120 5.12 6.41 -0.57
N ARG A 121 4.72 6.79 -1.78
CA ARG A 121 3.35 7.16 -2.13
C ARG A 121 2.92 6.36 -3.35
N TRP A 122 1.62 6.12 -3.46
CA TRP A 122 1.05 5.53 -4.66
C TRP A 122 0.93 6.56 -5.77
N GLU A 123 1.30 6.18 -7.00
CA GLU A 123 0.99 6.95 -8.20
C GLU A 123 -0.40 6.51 -8.69
N TRP A 124 -1.43 7.20 -8.21
CA TRP A 124 -2.84 6.80 -8.38
C TRP A 124 -3.25 6.61 -9.83
N SER A 125 -2.73 7.44 -10.75
CA SER A 125 -3.01 7.31 -12.18
C SER A 125 -2.51 5.98 -12.75
N MET A 126 -1.36 5.48 -12.28
CA MET A 126 -0.85 4.17 -12.71
C MET A 126 -1.70 3.03 -12.15
N LEU A 127 -2.08 3.12 -10.87
CA LEU A 127 -2.98 2.13 -10.27
C LEU A 127 -4.32 2.07 -11.00
N ALA A 128 -4.93 3.21 -11.31
CA ALA A 128 -6.21 3.26 -12.00
C ALA A 128 -6.16 2.73 -13.44
N ASN A 129 -5.03 2.86 -14.13
CA ASN A 129 -4.90 2.47 -15.54
C ASN A 129 -4.41 1.03 -15.72
N GLU A 130 -3.56 0.52 -14.82
CA GLU A 130 -2.85 -0.75 -15.04
C GLU A 130 -3.23 -1.85 -14.05
N TRP A 131 -3.95 -1.52 -12.98
CA TRP A 131 -4.25 -2.47 -11.91
C TRP A 131 -5.75 -2.64 -11.71
N ASP A 132 -6.16 -3.87 -11.36
CA ASP A 132 -7.53 -4.20 -11.05
C ASP A 132 -7.93 -3.66 -9.67
N ALA A 133 -8.98 -2.84 -9.62
CA ALA A 133 -9.39 -2.15 -8.39
C ALA A 133 -9.86 -3.11 -7.30
N ASP A 134 -10.57 -4.18 -7.67
CA ASP A 134 -11.07 -5.18 -6.73
C ASP A 134 -9.92 -5.98 -6.11
N ALA A 135 -8.92 -6.34 -6.91
CA ALA A 135 -7.70 -6.98 -6.43
C ALA A 135 -6.92 -6.06 -5.47
N LEU A 136 -6.76 -4.77 -5.81
CA LEU A 136 -6.09 -3.80 -4.94
C LEU A 136 -6.79 -3.69 -3.58
N ALA A 137 -8.12 -3.57 -3.57
CA ALA A 137 -8.91 -3.54 -2.35
C ALA A 137 -8.82 -4.85 -1.56
N ALA A 138 -8.84 -6.00 -2.25
CA ALA A 138 -8.70 -7.31 -1.64
C ALA A 138 -7.32 -7.52 -0.98
N TRP A 139 -6.26 -6.95 -1.56
CA TRP A 139 -4.91 -6.92 -0.97
C TRP A 139 -4.74 -5.83 0.10
N GLY A 140 -5.83 -5.16 0.48
CA GLY A 140 -5.86 -4.20 1.58
C GLY A 140 -5.22 -2.86 1.27
N LEU A 141 -5.08 -2.49 0.00
CA LEU A 141 -4.77 -1.12 -0.37
C LEU A 141 -5.96 -0.21 -0.05
N ASP A 142 -5.72 0.82 0.75
CA ASP A 142 -6.70 1.88 0.99
C ASP A 142 -6.82 2.73 -0.27
N LEU A 143 -7.73 2.34 -1.16
CA LEU A 143 -8.08 3.14 -2.32
C LEU A 143 -8.76 4.43 -1.85
N PRO A 144 -8.41 5.59 -2.43
CA PRO A 144 -9.13 6.82 -2.15
C PRO A 144 -10.58 6.64 -2.59
N MET A 145 -11.47 6.48 -1.62
CA MET A 145 -12.91 6.57 -1.88
C MET A 145 -13.20 8.04 -2.16
N ASN A 146 -13.72 8.36 -3.34
CA ASN A 146 -14.26 9.68 -3.60
C ASN A 146 -15.43 9.93 -2.62
N GLU A 147 -15.24 10.81 -1.63
CA GLU A 147 -16.31 11.25 -0.71
C GLU A 147 -17.36 12.17 -1.37
N SER A 148 -17.39 12.23 -2.70
CA SER A 148 -18.49 12.80 -3.46
C SER A 148 -19.16 11.66 -4.21
N GLU A 149 -20.29 11.18 -3.68
CA GLU A 149 -21.31 10.36 -4.35
C GLU A 149 -20.96 9.94 -5.78
N ILE A 150 -20.19 8.87 -5.92
CA ILE A 150 -20.18 8.09 -7.16
C ILE A 150 -21.01 6.86 -6.83
N ASP A 151 -22.26 6.90 -7.29
CA ASP A 151 -23.07 5.71 -7.44
C ASP A 151 -22.32 4.79 -8.41
N VAL A 152 -21.60 3.81 -7.84
CA VAL A 152 -20.75 2.87 -8.56
C VAL A 152 -21.60 2.05 -9.53
N ASP A 153 -22.88 1.83 -9.21
CA ASP A 153 -23.83 1.19 -10.11
C ASP A 153 -24.04 2.05 -11.36
N SER A 154 -24.12 3.39 -11.24
CA SER A 154 -24.22 4.30 -12.40
C SER A 154 -22.95 4.36 -13.26
N PHE A 155 -21.79 4.01 -12.70
CA PHE A 155 -20.50 3.99 -13.40
C PHE A 155 -20.36 2.73 -14.26
N PHE A 156 -20.79 1.57 -13.74
CA PHE A 156 -20.88 0.33 -14.52
C PHE A 156 -22.05 0.36 -15.52
N ASP A 157 -23.19 0.98 -15.18
CA ASP A 157 -24.31 1.18 -16.12
C ASP A 157 -23.92 2.05 -17.32
N LYS A 158 -22.92 2.95 -17.17
CA LYS A 158 -22.37 3.74 -18.27
C LYS A 158 -21.41 2.94 -19.15
N LEU A 159 -20.64 2.00 -18.59
CA LEU A 159 -19.76 1.13 -19.35
C LEU A 159 -20.53 0.15 -20.24
N ASP A 160 -21.66 -0.38 -19.76
CA ASP A 160 -22.54 -1.24 -20.58
C ASP A 160 -23.33 -0.45 -21.64
N LYS A 161 -23.60 0.84 -21.40
CA LYS A 161 -24.30 1.71 -22.36
C LYS A 161 -23.37 2.37 -23.39
N GLU A 162 -22.06 2.40 -23.17
CA GLU A 162 -21.07 2.90 -24.16
C GLU A 162 -20.70 1.87 -25.25
N ALA A 163 -21.39 0.73 -25.31
CA ALA A 163 -21.37 -0.16 -26.47
C ALA A 163 -22.11 0.42 -27.70
N GLU A 164 -22.78 1.58 -27.61
CA GLU A 164 -23.26 2.33 -28.77
C GLU A 164 -22.24 3.38 -29.23
N LYS A 165 -21.46 2.98 -30.25
CA LYS A 165 -20.49 3.80 -31.00
C LYS A 165 -21.06 5.15 -31.45
N ASP A 166 -20.56 6.25 -30.90
CA ASP A 166 -20.54 7.55 -31.58
C ASP A 166 -19.20 7.64 -32.36
N LYS A 167 -19.23 7.32 -33.67
CA LYS A 167 -18.06 7.35 -34.58
C LYS A 167 -17.72 8.80 -34.96
N GLY A 168 -17.05 9.53 -34.08
CA GLY A 168 -16.51 10.87 -34.38
C GLY A 168 -15.08 11.06 -33.91
N GLU A 169 -14.29 11.84 -34.65
CA GLU A 169 -12.94 12.26 -34.23
C GLU A 169 -13.05 13.35 -33.14
N LYS A 170 -12.21 13.25 -32.09
CA LYS A 170 -12.24 14.17 -30.93
C LYS A 170 -11.09 15.17 -31.01
N ILE A 171 -11.38 16.44 -30.76
CA ILE A 171 -10.39 17.53 -30.63
C ILE A 171 -10.31 17.95 -29.17
N THR A 172 -9.09 18.10 -28.64
CA THR A 172 -8.83 18.54 -27.26
C THR A 172 -8.11 19.90 -27.28
N VAL A 173 -8.59 20.86 -26.50
CA VAL A 173 -8.00 22.20 -26.36
C VAL A 173 -7.42 22.36 -24.97
N SER A 174 -6.14 22.74 -24.89
CA SER A 174 -5.47 23.06 -23.63
C SER A 174 -5.34 24.57 -23.48
N ILE A 175 -5.76 25.11 -22.34
CA ILE A 175 -5.72 26.54 -22.04
C ILE A 175 -4.56 26.79 -21.05
N PRO A 176 -3.58 27.65 -21.39
CA PRO A 176 -2.51 28.02 -20.47
C PRO A 176 -3.04 28.72 -19.20
N ASP A 177 -2.33 28.56 -18.08
CA ASP A 177 -2.73 29.09 -16.77
C ASP A 177 -2.96 30.61 -16.76
N GLU A 178 -2.26 31.37 -17.62
CA GLU A 178 -2.42 32.82 -17.78
C GLU A 178 -3.83 33.23 -18.27
N TYR A 179 -4.60 32.29 -18.81
CA TYR A 179 -5.95 32.51 -19.33
C TYR A 179 -7.01 31.67 -18.60
N ALA A 180 -6.69 31.10 -17.44
CA ALA A 180 -7.61 30.27 -16.66
C ALA A 180 -8.92 31.00 -16.31
N ASP A 181 -8.83 32.29 -15.98
CA ASP A 181 -9.99 33.13 -15.63
C ASP A 181 -10.89 33.43 -16.85
N GLN A 182 -10.40 33.21 -18.07
CA GLN A 182 -11.11 33.43 -19.32
C GLN A 182 -11.68 32.12 -19.90
N LYS A 183 -11.58 31.00 -19.17
CA LYS A 183 -12.01 29.67 -19.62
C LYS A 183 -13.43 29.63 -20.16
N GLU A 184 -14.38 30.25 -19.45
CA GLU A 184 -15.79 30.28 -19.86
C GLU A 184 -16.01 31.11 -21.13
N GLU A 185 -15.30 32.23 -21.28
CA GLU A 185 -15.37 33.05 -22.48
C GLU A 185 -14.77 32.32 -23.69
N ILE A 186 -13.64 31.63 -23.51
CA ILE A 186 -12.99 30.81 -24.54
C ILE A 186 -13.92 29.67 -24.97
N LYS A 187 -14.55 28.98 -24.02
CA LYS A 187 -15.52 27.91 -24.31
C LYS A 187 -16.70 28.44 -25.11
N SER A 188 -17.30 29.54 -24.68
CA SER A 188 -18.44 30.17 -25.36
C SER A 188 -18.12 30.57 -26.81
N ARG A 189 -16.91 31.09 -27.07
CA ARG A 189 -16.47 31.44 -28.43
C ARG A 189 -16.26 30.21 -29.32
N ILE A 190 -15.70 29.13 -28.77
CA ILE A 190 -15.52 27.87 -29.50
C ILE A 190 -16.89 27.28 -29.87
N GLU A 191 -17.85 27.28 -28.94
CA GLU A 191 -19.21 26.80 -29.17
C GLU A 191 -19.93 27.59 -30.25
N ALA A 192 -19.93 28.92 -30.14
CA ALA A 192 -20.58 29.80 -31.12
C ALA A 192 -20.02 29.62 -32.54
N THR A 193 -18.70 29.43 -32.66
CA THR A 193 -18.03 29.27 -33.96
C THR A 193 -18.36 27.92 -34.59
N LEU A 194 -18.21 26.83 -33.82
CA LEU A 194 -18.37 25.48 -34.36
C LEU A 194 -19.84 25.13 -34.63
N MET A 195 -20.77 25.56 -33.77
CA MET A 195 -22.20 25.33 -34.00
C MET A 195 -22.76 26.18 -35.16
N GLY A 196 -22.14 27.32 -35.46
CA GLY A 196 -22.54 28.18 -36.58
C GLY A 196 -22.04 27.69 -37.94
N GLU A 197 -20.90 26.99 -37.97
CA GLU A 197 -20.25 26.57 -39.22
C GLU A 197 -20.45 25.08 -39.56
N PHE A 198 -20.71 24.22 -38.57
CA PHE A 198 -20.77 22.77 -38.77
C PHE A 198 -21.96 22.14 -38.05
N GLU A 199 -22.89 21.55 -38.82
CA GLU A 199 -24.02 20.80 -38.27
C GLU A 199 -23.56 19.48 -37.65
N GLY A 200 -24.09 19.16 -36.45
CA GLY A 200 -23.87 17.89 -35.78
C GLY A 200 -22.65 17.81 -34.85
N ILE A 201 -21.88 18.90 -34.68
CA ILE A 201 -20.80 18.96 -33.69
C ILE A 201 -21.37 18.98 -32.26
N LYS A 202 -20.86 18.09 -31.41
CA LYS A 202 -21.15 18.06 -29.97
C LYS A 202 -19.90 18.51 -29.20
N ILE A 203 -19.99 19.62 -28.49
CA ILE A 203 -18.94 20.11 -27.60
C ILE A 203 -19.27 19.63 -26.19
N LYS A 204 -18.31 18.94 -25.56
CA LYS A 204 -18.42 18.41 -24.20
C LYS A 204 -17.33 19.01 -23.34
#